data_AF-A0A3M1BG84-F1
#
_entry.id   AF-A0A3M1BG84-F1
#
_cell.length_a   1.000
_cell.length_b   1.000
_cell.length_c   1.000
_cell.angle_alpha   90.00
_cell.angle_beta   90.00
_cell.angle_gamma   90.00
#
_symmetry.space_group_name_H-M   'P 1'
#
loop_
_entity.id
_entity.type
_entity.pdbx_description
1 polymer ?
#
loop_
_entity_poly.entity_id
_entity_poly.type
_entity_poly.pdbx_seq_one_letter_code
_entity_poly.pdbx_strand_id
1 'polypeptide(L)'
;MDIENALPTEEIPGEPSQPVESPSPEEAPPPPSAESTPPEVAAASPGEMPATEEEPPPPPPESKARRFFRRLIRGLLAVLIIFGAGFAAALYTVYQPATNEAQGQAQELRAQLQSAEEQIAQLQQQVDDLQSKLDALQQSNDKLSAQNEELQAMQSSYELRIALLNARLDVASATIALTGDDPAGARLALEQTDQTLATIGSLLPPAQQEVATSLQQRLALILEELDGDTFAAASDLSVLAKRLLEIEDALFGAP
;
A
#
# COMPACT_ATOMS: atom_id res chain seq x y z
N MET A 1 13.89 -18.52 29.30
CA MET A 1 13.27 -19.26 28.17
C MET A 1 13.35 -18.32 26.99
N ASP A 2 14.45 -18.42 26.27
CA ASP A 2 14.98 -17.33 25.48
C ASP A 2 14.91 -17.77 24.03
N ILE A 3 14.08 -17.09 23.24
CA ILE A 3 13.91 -17.39 21.82
C ILE A 3 14.87 -16.47 21.07
N GLU A 4 16.02 -17.04 20.73
CA GLU A 4 17.11 -16.34 20.06
C GLU A 4 16.73 -16.02 18.61
N ASN A 5 17.07 -14.79 18.20
CA ASN A 5 16.68 -14.20 16.92
C ASN A 5 17.77 -14.46 15.86
N ALA A 6 17.43 -15.11 14.75
CA ALA A 6 18.36 -15.30 13.62
C ALA A 6 17.60 -15.39 12.27
N LEU A 7 17.46 -14.25 11.60
CA LEU A 7 17.14 -14.18 10.17
C LEU A 7 18.41 -14.43 9.34
N PRO A 8 18.40 -15.32 8.33
CA PRO A 8 19.45 -15.38 7.34
C PRO A 8 19.22 -14.34 6.24
N THR A 9 20.21 -13.46 6.03
CA THR A 9 20.31 -12.60 4.85
C THR A 9 20.83 -13.44 3.68
N GLU A 10 20.07 -13.61 2.59
CA GLU A 10 20.63 -14.04 1.31
C GLU A 10 21.04 -12.81 0.49
N GLU A 11 22.35 -12.65 0.30
CA GLU A 11 22.92 -11.70 -0.65
C GLU A 11 22.65 -12.18 -2.09
N ILE A 12 22.26 -11.26 -2.98
CA ILE A 12 22.17 -11.51 -4.42
C ILE A 12 23.46 -11.00 -5.08
N PRO A 13 24.33 -11.87 -5.63
CA PRO A 13 25.48 -11.44 -6.42
C PRO A 13 25.03 -11.02 -7.83
N GLY A 14 25.37 -9.81 -8.25
CA GLY A 14 25.12 -9.32 -9.61
C GLY A 14 26.27 -9.58 -10.58
N GLU A 15 25.95 -9.71 -11.86
CA GLU A 15 26.89 -9.58 -13.00
C GLU A 15 26.12 -8.98 -14.22
N PRO A 16 26.80 -8.47 -15.27
CA PRO A 16 26.62 -7.06 -15.62
C PRO A 16 26.01 -6.77 -17.01
N SER A 17 25.67 -5.48 -17.18
CA SER A 17 25.05 -4.87 -18.36
C SER A 17 25.88 -4.95 -19.65
N GLN A 18 25.20 -5.04 -20.81
CA GLN A 18 25.53 -4.30 -22.03
C GLN A 18 24.26 -4.02 -22.90
N PRO A 19 24.27 -3.01 -23.79
CA PRO A 19 23.06 -2.29 -24.20
C PRO A 19 22.66 -2.41 -25.69
N VAL A 20 21.38 -2.17 -25.98
CA VAL A 20 20.83 -1.81 -27.32
C VAL A 20 19.62 -0.89 -27.03
N GLU A 21 19.74 0.44 -27.09
CA GLU A 21 19.70 1.30 -28.30
C GLU A 21 18.27 1.46 -28.87
N SER A 22 17.66 2.63 -28.58
CA SER A 22 16.39 3.10 -29.16
C SER A 22 16.62 3.71 -30.55
N PRO A 23 15.59 3.81 -31.44
CA PRO A 23 14.73 5.02 -31.38
C PRO A 23 13.26 4.86 -31.85
N SER A 24 12.39 5.74 -31.32
CA SER A 24 11.18 6.28 -31.98
C SER A 24 11.59 7.49 -32.85
N PRO A 25 10.83 7.98 -33.87
CA PRO A 25 9.40 8.31 -33.77
C PRO A 25 8.59 8.27 -35.11
N GLU A 26 7.52 9.10 -35.17
CA GLU A 26 6.72 9.55 -36.33
C GLU A 26 5.68 8.59 -36.96
N GLU A 27 4.51 9.03 -37.44
CA GLU A 27 3.50 10.06 -37.12
C GLU A 27 2.53 10.15 -38.32
N ALA A 28 1.23 9.92 -38.07
CA ALA A 28 0.03 10.50 -38.70
C ALA A 28 -0.19 10.62 -40.26
N PRO A 29 -1.43 10.87 -40.73
CA PRO A 29 -1.88 10.75 -42.14
C PRO A 29 -2.19 12.16 -42.77
N PRO A 30 -3.09 12.44 -43.78
CA PRO A 30 -4.00 11.60 -44.58
C PRO A 30 -4.01 11.88 -46.15
N PRO A 31 -5.09 12.31 -46.89
CA PRO A 31 -5.50 11.75 -48.21
C PRO A 31 -5.41 12.83 -49.35
N PRO A 32 -6.24 12.98 -50.44
CA PRO A 32 -7.45 12.24 -50.91
C PRO A 32 -7.78 12.14 -52.44
N SER A 33 -8.92 11.49 -52.73
CA SER A 33 -9.97 11.88 -53.73
C SER A 33 -9.93 11.47 -55.23
N ALA A 34 -11.18 11.42 -55.74
CA ALA A 34 -11.69 11.42 -57.13
C ALA A 34 -11.48 10.14 -57.97
N GLU A 35 -12.52 9.40 -58.41
CA GLU A 35 -13.76 9.75 -59.13
C GLU A 35 -13.55 9.95 -60.64
N SER A 36 -14.09 9.02 -61.44
CA SER A 36 -14.82 9.28 -62.69
C SER A 36 -15.36 7.99 -63.30
N THR A 37 -16.60 8.04 -63.80
CA THR A 37 -17.22 6.99 -64.63
C THR A 37 -17.13 7.40 -66.13
N PRO A 38 -18.04 7.02 -67.06
CA PRO A 38 -17.67 6.32 -68.29
C PRO A 38 -17.74 7.21 -69.56
N PRO A 39 -17.41 6.64 -70.72
CA PRO A 39 -18.34 6.68 -71.87
C PRO A 39 -18.41 5.32 -72.60
N GLU A 40 -19.14 5.09 -73.70
CA GLU A 40 -20.40 5.61 -74.29
C GLU A 40 -20.41 5.15 -75.77
N VAL A 41 -21.41 4.34 -76.16
CA VAL A 41 -22.17 4.29 -77.45
C VAL A 41 -21.47 4.28 -78.83
N ALA A 42 -22.22 3.80 -79.83
CA ALA A 42 -22.04 3.87 -81.30
C ALA A 42 -21.02 2.89 -81.92
N ALA A 43 -21.38 1.94 -82.79
CA ALA A 43 -22.27 1.93 -83.97
C ALA A 43 -21.72 2.66 -85.20
N ALA A 44 -21.18 1.91 -86.17
CA ALA A 44 -21.44 2.06 -87.61
C ALA A 44 -20.82 0.92 -88.45
N SER A 45 -21.64 0.38 -89.36
CA SER A 45 -21.24 -0.33 -90.59
C SER A 45 -20.78 0.73 -91.65
N PRO A 46 -20.42 0.44 -92.94
CA PRO A 46 -20.56 -0.81 -93.71
C PRO A 46 -19.42 -1.14 -94.72
N GLY A 47 -19.64 -2.22 -95.50
CA GLY A 47 -19.10 -2.38 -96.87
C GLY A 47 -17.94 -3.37 -97.04
N GLU A 48 -17.89 -4.22 -98.08
CA GLU A 48 -18.91 -4.57 -99.07
C GLU A 48 -18.59 -5.96 -99.70
N MET A 49 -19.52 -6.44 -100.54
CA MET A 49 -19.55 -7.69 -101.32
C MET A 49 -18.29 -7.97 -102.20
N PRO A 50 -18.05 -9.21 -102.72
CA PRO A 50 -19.08 -10.09 -103.29
C PRO A 50 -18.96 -11.62 -103.12
N ALA A 51 -20.01 -12.27 -103.62
CA ALA A 51 -20.27 -13.70 -103.66
C ALA A 51 -19.30 -14.51 -104.53
N THR A 52 -19.14 -15.80 -104.17
CA THR A 52 -19.20 -16.93 -105.11
C THR A 52 -19.87 -18.10 -104.40
N GLU A 53 -20.67 -18.87 -105.14
CA GLU A 53 -21.54 -19.96 -104.69
C GLU A 53 -21.02 -21.29 -105.26
N GLU A 54 -20.79 -22.31 -104.43
CA GLU A 54 -20.58 -23.70 -104.89
C GLU A 54 -20.89 -24.74 -103.80
N GLU A 55 -21.17 -25.98 -104.23
CA GLU A 55 -22.02 -26.98 -103.55
C GLU A 55 -21.42 -27.77 -102.36
N PRO A 56 -22.29 -28.42 -101.53
CA PRO A 56 -21.87 -29.20 -100.38
C PRO A 56 -21.63 -30.70 -100.67
N PRO A 57 -20.61 -31.34 -100.06
CA PRO A 57 -20.56 -32.78 -99.89
C PRO A 57 -21.18 -33.23 -98.53
N PRO A 58 -21.71 -34.47 -98.44
CA PRO A 58 -22.70 -34.84 -97.40
C PRO A 58 -22.11 -35.19 -96.01
N PRO A 59 -22.90 -35.03 -94.92
CA PRO A 59 -22.48 -35.39 -93.57
C PRO A 59 -22.49 -36.93 -93.34
N PRO A 60 -21.50 -37.49 -92.62
CA PRO A 60 -21.48 -38.90 -92.26
C PRO A 60 -22.60 -39.24 -91.25
N PRO A 61 -23.17 -40.45 -91.30
CA PRO A 61 -24.38 -40.79 -90.54
C PRO A 61 -24.15 -40.80 -89.02
N GLU A 62 -24.97 -40.04 -88.29
CA GLU A 62 -24.95 -40.04 -86.83
C GLU A 62 -25.35 -41.41 -86.26
N SER A 63 -24.39 -42.12 -85.63
CA SER A 63 -24.69 -43.41 -85.00
C SER A 63 -25.67 -43.23 -83.82
N LYS A 64 -26.75 -44.02 -83.81
CA LYS A 64 -27.82 -43.97 -82.79
C LYS A 64 -27.29 -44.16 -81.36
N ALA A 65 -26.19 -44.91 -81.22
CA ALA A 65 -25.45 -45.06 -79.97
C ALA A 65 -24.92 -43.72 -79.42
N ARG A 66 -24.43 -42.80 -80.26
CA ARG A 66 -23.87 -41.51 -79.82
C ARG A 66 -24.96 -40.57 -79.24
N ARG A 67 -26.20 -40.67 -79.74
CA ARG A 67 -27.38 -39.98 -79.15
C ARG A 67 -27.78 -40.60 -77.81
N PHE A 68 -27.73 -41.92 -77.67
CA PHE A 68 -27.95 -42.59 -76.38
C PHE A 68 -26.84 -42.26 -75.36
N PHE A 69 -25.57 -42.32 -75.76
CA PHE A 69 -24.43 -41.99 -74.89
C PHE A 69 -24.43 -40.52 -74.47
N ARG A 70 -24.83 -39.57 -75.34
CA ARG A 70 -25.06 -38.17 -74.95
C ARG A 70 -26.21 -38.00 -73.95
N ARG A 71 -27.27 -38.82 -74.02
CA ARG A 71 -28.35 -38.83 -73.01
C ARG A 71 -27.88 -39.45 -71.69
N LEU A 72 -27.10 -40.53 -71.74
CA LEU A 72 -26.48 -41.17 -70.58
C LEU A 72 -25.47 -40.25 -69.88
N ILE A 73 -24.59 -39.56 -70.63
CA ILE A 73 -23.68 -38.54 -70.08
C ILE A 73 -24.47 -37.38 -69.48
N ARG A 74 -25.52 -36.86 -70.14
CA ARG A 74 -26.36 -35.79 -69.54
C ARG A 74 -27.08 -36.26 -68.27
N GLY A 75 -27.57 -37.50 -68.23
CA GLY A 75 -28.17 -38.08 -67.03
C GLY A 75 -27.16 -38.27 -65.90
N LEU A 76 -25.97 -38.81 -66.20
CA LEU A 76 -24.90 -39.02 -65.24
C LEU A 76 -24.32 -37.70 -64.73
N LEU A 77 -24.23 -36.67 -65.58
CA LEU A 77 -23.80 -35.32 -65.21
C LEU A 77 -24.87 -34.61 -64.36
N ALA A 78 -26.17 -34.82 -64.62
CA ALA A 78 -27.24 -34.36 -63.74
C ALA A 78 -27.20 -35.06 -62.37
N VAL A 79 -26.97 -36.38 -62.33
CA VAL A 79 -26.77 -37.14 -61.07
C VAL A 79 -25.52 -36.67 -60.33
N LEU A 80 -24.41 -36.38 -61.03
CA LEU A 80 -23.18 -35.86 -60.44
C LEU A 80 -23.40 -34.45 -59.85
N ILE A 81 -24.16 -33.58 -60.51
CA ILE A 81 -24.53 -32.26 -59.98
C ILE A 81 -25.41 -32.40 -58.74
N ILE A 82 -26.40 -33.29 -58.75
CA ILE A 82 -27.27 -33.54 -57.58
C ILE A 82 -26.46 -34.12 -56.41
N PHE A 83 -25.54 -35.06 -56.68
CA PHE A 83 -24.68 -35.66 -55.67
C PHE A 83 -23.65 -34.66 -55.12
N GLY A 84 -23.04 -33.86 -55.98
CA GLY A 84 -22.12 -32.78 -55.59
C GLY A 84 -22.82 -31.67 -54.79
N ALA A 85 -24.04 -31.30 -55.17
CA ALA A 85 -24.87 -30.37 -54.40
C ALA A 85 -25.27 -30.95 -53.04
N GLY A 86 -25.64 -32.25 -52.98
CA GLY A 86 -25.93 -32.95 -51.74
C GLY A 86 -24.71 -33.07 -50.81
N PHE A 87 -23.52 -33.33 -51.36
CA PHE A 87 -22.27 -33.39 -50.62
C PHE A 87 -21.81 -32.00 -50.14
N ALA A 88 -21.95 -30.96 -50.98
CA ALA A 88 -21.70 -29.57 -50.59
C ALA A 88 -22.68 -29.13 -49.48
N ALA A 89 -23.96 -29.46 -49.58
CA ALA A 89 -24.94 -29.21 -48.54
C ALA A 89 -24.60 -29.95 -47.23
N ALA A 90 -24.19 -31.21 -47.31
CA ALA A 90 -23.76 -32.00 -46.15
C ALA A 90 -22.53 -31.39 -45.45
N LEU A 91 -21.53 -30.95 -46.22
CA LEU A 91 -20.38 -30.20 -45.68
C LEU A 91 -20.82 -28.88 -45.04
N TYR A 92 -21.73 -28.13 -45.68
CA TYR A 92 -22.23 -26.86 -45.17
C TYR A 92 -22.98 -27.02 -43.84
N THR A 93 -23.80 -28.07 -43.72
CA THR A 93 -24.52 -28.40 -42.46
C THR A 93 -23.61 -28.87 -41.33
N VAL A 94 -22.38 -29.34 -41.62
CA VAL A 94 -21.39 -29.74 -40.61
C VAL A 94 -20.44 -28.59 -40.25
N TYR A 95 -20.10 -27.72 -41.21
CA TYR A 95 -19.23 -26.57 -40.94
C TYR A 95 -19.94 -25.44 -40.19
N GLN A 96 -21.20 -25.13 -40.50
CA GLN A 96 -21.96 -24.08 -39.79
C GLN A 96 -22.03 -24.27 -38.26
N PRO A 97 -22.41 -25.44 -37.70
CA PRO A 97 -22.44 -25.63 -36.25
C PRO A 97 -21.04 -25.48 -35.64
N ALA A 98 -20.00 -26.05 -36.25
CA ALA A 98 -18.63 -25.93 -35.75
C ALA A 98 -18.14 -24.46 -35.70
N THR A 99 -18.46 -23.64 -36.71
CA THR A 99 -18.11 -22.20 -36.68
C THR A 99 -18.93 -21.42 -35.66
N ASN A 100 -20.20 -21.78 -35.46
CA ASN A 100 -21.08 -21.12 -34.50
C ASN A 100 -20.69 -21.48 -33.05
N GLU A 101 -20.33 -22.74 -32.79
CA GLU A 101 -19.80 -23.20 -31.50
C GLU A 101 -18.47 -22.51 -31.17
N ALA A 102 -17.55 -22.43 -32.13
CA ALA A 102 -16.29 -21.71 -31.96
C ALA A 102 -16.50 -20.20 -31.72
N GLN A 103 -17.46 -19.56 -32.39
CA GLN A 103 -17.84 -18.17 -32.10
C GLN A 103 -18.48 -18.00 -30.72
N GLY A 104 -19.34 -18.94 -30.31
CA GLY A 104 -19.95 -18.95 -28.97
C GLY A 104 -18.90 -19.05 -27.87
N GLN A 105 -17.99 -20.03 -27.96
CA GLN A 105 -16.85 -20.17 -27.06
C GLN A 105 -15.97 -18.91 -27.04
N ALA A 106 -15.70 -18.31 -28.20
CA ALA A 106 -14.90 -17.08 -28.29
C ALA A 106 -15.64 -15.82 -27.78
N GLN A 107 -16.97 -15.81 -27.70
CA GLN A 107 -17.74 -14.78 -27.00
C GLN A 107 -17.74 -15.02 -25.49
N GLU A 108 -17.92 -16.27 -25.07
CA GLU A 108 -17.88 -16.64 -23.65
C GLU A 108 -16.51 -16.34 -23.03
N LEU A 109 -15.41 -16.73 -23.68
CA LEU A 109 -14.05 -16.39 -23.22
C LEU A 109 -13.81 -14.88 -23.13
N ARG A 110 -14.37 -14.08 -24.06
CA ARG A 110 -14.28 -12.61 -23.99
C ARG A 110 -15.08 -12.05 -22.81
N ALA A 111 -16.28 -12.58 -22.55
CA ALA A 111 -17.07 -12.17 -21.40
C ALA A 111 -16.42 -12.57 -20.06
N GLN A 112 -15.79 -13.75 -20.00
CA GLN A 112 -15.00 -14.20 -18.84
C GLN A 112 -13.76 -13.31 -18.64
N LEU A 113 -13.02 -12.98 -19.70
CA LEU A 113 -11.88 -12.06 -19.63
C LEU A 113 -12.29 -10.67 -19.17
N GLN A 114 -13.33 -10.08 -19.75
CA GLN A 114 -13.84 -8.77 -19.34
C GLN A 114 -14.28 -8.78 -17.87
N SER A 115 -14.99 -9.83 -17.42
CA SER A 115 -15.38 -9.96 -16.02
C SER A 115 -14.17 -10.12 -15.08
N ALA A 116 -13.11 -10.81 -15.52
CA ALA A 116 -11.87 -10.93 -14.76
C ALA A 116 -11.10 -9.59 -14.71
N GLU A 117 -11.05 -8.83 -15.79
CA GLU A 117 -10.48 -7.48 -15.84
C GLU A 117 -11.23 -6.51 -14.91
N GLU A 118 -12.57 -6.54 -14.91
CA GLU A 118 -13.42 -5.78 -13.99
C GLU A 118 -13.17 -6.17 -12.52
N GLN A 119 -13.00 -7.46 -12.22
CA GLN A 119 -12.64 -7.94 -10.88
C GLN A 119 -11.24 -7.50 -10.46
N ILE A 120 -10.24 -7.57 -11.34
CA ILE A 120 -8.86 -7.12 -11.08
C ILE A 120 -8.85 -5.62 -10.76
N ALA A 121 -9.57 -4.81 -11.53
CA ALA A 121 -9.70 -3.36 -11.26
C ALA A 121 -10.35 -3.08 -9.90
N GLN A 122 -11.41 -3.80 -9.53
CA GLN A 122 -12.05 -3.69 -8.22
C GLN A 122 -11.14 -4.14 -7.06
N LEU A 123 -10.33 -5.18 -7.27
CA LEU A 123 -9.34 -5.67 -6.30
C LEU A 123 -8.20 -4.67 -6.12
N GLN A 124 -7.68 -4.07 -7.20
CA GLN A 124 -6.68 -3.00 -7.11
C GLN A 124 -7.21 -1.79 -6.35
N GLN A 125 -8.43 -1.33 -6.67
CA GLN A 125 -9.05 -0.22 -5.94
C GLN A 125 -9.24 -0.52 -4.44
N GLN A 126 -9.55 -1.77 -4.07
CA GLN A 126 -9.62 -2.21 -2.68
C GLN A 126 -8.24 -2.24 -2.01
N VAL A 127 -7.19 -2.67 -2.72
CA VAL A 127 -5.81 -2.63 -2.21
C VAL A 127 -5.37 -1.19 -1.96
N ASP A 128 -5.62 -0.28 -2.88
CA ASP A 128 -5.26 1.15 -2.75
C ASP A 128 -5.99 1.83 -1.58
N ASP A 129 -7.29 1.53 -1.38
CA ASP A 129 -8.09 2.00 -0.24
C ASP A 129 -7.61 1.39 1.10
N LEU A 130 -7.28 0.10 1.13
CA LEU A 130 -6.73 -0.56 2.32
C LEU A 130 -5.34 -0.01 2.67
N GLN A 131 -4.49 0.26 1.68
CA GLN A 131 -3.17 0.84 1.88
C GLN A 131 -3.28 2.28 2.41
N SER A 132 -4.16 3.10 1.82
CA SER A 132 -4.47 4.45 2.31
C SER A 132 -4.97 4.45 3.77
N LYS A 133 -5.78 3.44 4.13
CA LYS A 133 -6.25 3.24 5.52
C LYS A 133 -5.12 2.78 6.46
N LEU A 134 -4.22 1.93 6.00
CA LEU A 134 -3.05 1.48 6.77
C LEU A 134 -2.16 2.68 7.11
N ASP A 135 -1.81 3.50 6.11
CA ASP A 135 -0.96 4.67 6.27
C ASP A 135 -1.57 5.68 7.25
N ALA A 136 -2.88 5.96 7.11
CA ALA A 136 -3.62 6.83 8.03
C ALA A 136 -3.68 6.27 9.46
N LEU A 137 -3.82 4.95 9.62
CA LEU A 137 -3.85 4.29 10.93
C LEU A 137 -2.47 4.30 11.59
N GLN A 138 -1.40 4.13 10.81
CA GLN A 138 -0.02 4.22 11.30
C GLN A 138 0.32 5.64 11.75
N GLN A 139 0.01 6.66 10.95
CA GLN A 139 0.17 8.06 11.34
C GLN A 139 -0.61 8.41 12.63
N SER A 140 -1.80 7.83 12.79
CA SER A 140 -2.60 7.97 14.02
C SER A 140 -1.92 7.30 15.22
N ASN A 141 -1.31 6.14 15.03
CA ASN A 141 -0.57 5.40 16.06
C ASN A 141 0.67 6.17 16.51
N ASP A 142 1.50 6.64 15.56
CA ASP A 142 2.71 7.41 15.84
C ASP A 142 2.39 8.67 16.66
N LYS A 143 1.33 9.39 16.26
CA LYS A 143 0.82 10.55 17.01
C LYS A 143 0.36 10.18 18.42
N LEU A 144 -0.33 9.04 18.57
CA LEU A 144 -0.82 8.59 19.87
C LEU A 144 0.32 8.12 20.78
N SER A 145 1.39 7.52 20.24
CA SER A 145 2.61 7.20 21.00
C SER A 145 3.26 8.46 21.54
N ALA A 146 3.51 9.45 20.68
CA ALA A 146 4.09 10.72 21.08
C ALA A 146 3.27 11.45 22.17
N GLN A 147 1.93 11.41 22.07
CA GLN A 147 1.04 11.95 23.10
C GLN A 147 1.10 11.17 24.42
N ASN A 148 1.26 9.84 24.39
CA ASN A 148 1.43 9.05 25.61
C ASN A 148 2.80 9.32 26.27
N GLU A 149 3.87 9.46 25.49
CA GLU A 149 5.20 9.82 25.99
C GLU A 149 5.19 11.22 26.63
N GLU A 150 4.55 12.21 26.00
CA GLU A 150 4.35 13.55 26.55
C GLU A 150 3.55 13.53 27.86
N LEU A 151 2.45 12.75 27.91
CA LEU A 151 1.63 12.58 29.12
C LEU A 151 2.40 11.90 30.25
N GLN A 152 3.23 10.89 29.97
CA GLN A 152 4.08 10.23 30.96
C GLN A 152 5.16 11.17 31.49
N ALA A 153 5.79 11.97 30.63
CA ALA A 153 6.75 12.98 31.04
C ALA A 153 6.11 14.07 31.93
N MET A 154 4.91 14.53 31.58
CA MET A 154 4.13 15.45 32.42
C MET A 154 3.75 14.81 33.76
N GLN A 155 3.30 13.56 33.78
CA GLN A 155 2.97 12.85 35.01
C GLN A 155 4.18 12.77 35.96
N SER A 156 5.33 12.31 35.48
CA SER A 156 6.57 12.23 36.26
C SER A 156 7.00 13.60 36.81
N SER A 157 6.86 14.66 36.00
CA SER A 157 7.09 16.05 36.40
C SER A 157 6.17 16.51 37.54
N TYR A 158 4.87 16.18 37.48
CA TYR A 158 3.92 16.47 38.57
C TYR A 158 4.21 15.66 39.83
N GLU A 159 4.52 14.37 39.70
CA GLU A 159 4.87 13.50 40.85
C GLU A 159 6.12 14.02 41.57
N LEU A 160 7.16 14.40 40.83
CA LEU A 160 8.38 15.01 41.37
C LEU A 160 8.07 16.33 42.07
N ARG A 161 7.23 17.19 41.49
CA ARG A 161 6.84 18.47 42.10
C ARG A 161 6.04 18.28 43.39
N ILE A 162 5.11 17.32 43.42
CA ILE A 162 4.33 16.99 44.62
C ILE A 162 5.24 16.46 45.73
N ALA A 163 6.16 15.54 45.42
CA ALA A 163 7.11 15.02 46.39
C ALA A 163 8.00 16.14 46.96
N LEU A 164 8.47 17.05 46.10
CA LEU A 164 9.30 18.20 46.52
C LEU A 164 8.53 19.18 47.42
N LEU A 165 7.26 19.48 47.09
CA LEU A 165 6.39 20.30 47.93
C LEU A 165 6.10 19.65 49.29
N ASN A 166 5.91 18.33 49.33
CA ASN A 166 5.74 17.59 50.59
C ASN A 166 7.01 17.68 51.45
N ALA A 167 8.19 17.40 50.89
CA ALA A 167 9.45 17.53 51.62
C ALA A 167 9.68 18.97 52.14
N ARG A 168 9.29 20.00 51.38
CA ARG A 168 9.32 21.40 51.84
C ARG A 168 8.32 21.68 52.97
N LEU A 169 7.14 21.07 52.93
CA LEU A 169 6.11 21.20 53.97
C LEU A 169 6.53 20.53 55.29
N ASP A 170 7.10 19.33 55.22
CA ASP A 170 7.68 18.61 56.36
C ASP A 170 8.75 19.46 57.04
N VAL A 171 9.72 19.94 56.26
CA VAL A 171 10.83 20.78 56.72
C VAL A 171 10.31 22.10 57.30
N ALA A 172 9.32 22.75 56.68
CA ALA A 172 8.71 23.96 57.25
C ALA A 172 8.00 23.68 58.59
N SER A 173 7.28 22.56 58.69
CA SER A 173 6.59 22.14 59.92
C SER A 173 7.58 21.84 61.05
N ALA A 174 8.69 21.15 60.73
CA ALA A 174 9.78 20.91 61.68
C ALA A 174 10.52 22.19 62.10
N THR A 175 10.68 23.17 61.19
CA THR A 175 11.20 24.51 61.54
C THR A 175 10.31 25.19 62.59
N ILE A 176 8.98 25.12 62.40
CA ILE A 176 8.00 25.72 63.31
C ILE A 176 8.04 25.01 64.67
N ALA A 177 8.10 23.68 64.69
CA ALA A 177 8.21 22.90 65.93
C ALA A 177 9.49 23.23 66.72
N LEU A 178 10.64 23.33 66.05
CA LEU A 178 11.90 23.77 66.68
C LEU A 178 11.83 25.20 67.21
N THR A 179 11.15 26.10 66.51
CA THR A 179 10.92 27.48 66.99
C THR A 179 10.02 27.52 68.24
N GLY A 180 9.19 26.49 68.43
CA GLY A 180 8.36 26.27 69.61
C GLY A 180 9.03 25.48 70.75
N ASP A 181 10.33 25.17 70.65
CA ASP A 181 11.09 24.32 71.59
C ASP A 181 10.55 22.87 71.68
N ASP A 182 9.97 22.36 70.58
CA ASP A 182 9.42 21.00 70.46
C ASP A 182 10.24 20.14 69.45
N PRO A 183 11.36 19.53 69.89
CA PRO A 183 12.15 18.63 69.05
C PRO A 183 11.42 17.31 68.74
N ALA A 184 10.45 16.90 69.56
CA ALA A 184 9.66 15.69 69.32
C ALA A 184 8.66 15.91 68.17
N GLY A 185 7.98 17.06 68.15
CA GLY A 185 7.17 17.52 67.02
C GLY A 185 8.00 17.70 65.75
N ALA A 186 9.24 18.18 65.86
CA ALA A 186 10.16 18.28 64.71
C ALA A 186 10.56 16.91 64.15
N ARG A 187 10.91 15.93 65.00
CA ARG A 187 11.14 14.53 64.59
C ARG A 187 9.92 13.94 63.87
N LEU A 188 8.72 14.13 64.45
CA LEU A 188 7.47 13.62 63.88
C LEU A 188 7.16 14.24 62.51
N ALA A 189 7.37 15.55 62.36
CA ALA A 189 7.21 16.23 61.08
C ALA A 189 8.19 15.75 59.99
N LEU A 190 9.35 15.22 60.37
CA LEU A 190 10.37 14.70 59.46
C LEU A 190 10.30 13.17 59.22
N GLU A 191 9.38 12.46 59.88
CA GLU A 191 9.30 10.98 59.85
C GLU A 191 9.17 10.42 58.42
N GLN A 192 8.41 11.11 57.55
CA GLN A 192 8.14 10.69 56.17
C GLN A 192 9.07 11.36 55.15
N THR A 193 9.92 12.29 55.57
CA THR A 193 10.76 13.07 54.66
C THR A 193 11.84 12.21 54.01
N ASP A 194 12.38 11.19 54.70
CA ASP A 194 13.40 10.30 54.11
C ASP A 194 12.85 9.50 52.92
N GLN A 195 11.65 8.91 53.10
CA GLN A 195 10.95 8.20 52.02
C GLN A 195 10.53 9.15 50.89
N THR A 196 10.19 10.40 51.21
CA THR A 196 9.90 11.44 50.22
C THR A 196 11.14 11.84 49.42
N LEU A 197 12.30 12.00 50.08
CA LEU A 197 13.60 12.24 49.43
C LEU A 197 14.06 11.04 48.58
N ALA A 198 13.81 9.80 49.02
CA ALA A 198 14.05 8.60 48.23
C ALA A 198 13.18 8.59 46.95
N THR A 199 11.92 9.01 47.07
CA THR A 199 10.98 9.14 45.94
C THR A 199 11.47 10.20 44.96
N ILE A 200 11.84 11.39 45.45
CA ILE A 200 12.51 12.45 44.66
C ILE A 200 13.75 11.91 43.94
N GLY A 201 14.60 11.15 44.63
CA GLY A 201 15.79 10.51 44.03
C GLY A 201 15.48 9.56 42.87
N SER A 202 14.38 8.80 42.96
CA SER A 202 13.94 7.90 41.88
C SER A 202 13.31 8.63 40.68
N LEU A 203 12.70 9.79 40.91
CA LEU A 203 12.04 10.61 39.89
C LEU A 203 12.98 11.63 39.22
N LEU A 204 14.12 11.94 39.86
CA LEU A 204 15.14 12.83 39.30
C LEU A 204 15.89 12.18 38.12
N PRO A 205 16.29 12.99 37.11
CA PRO A 205 17.19 12.53 36.05
C PRO A 205 18.48 11.93 36.64
N PRO A 206 19.10 10.91 36.00
CA PRO A 206 20.30 10.23 36.53
C PRO A 206 21.44 11.18 36.93
N ALA A 207 21.63 12.28 36.21
CA ALA A 207 22.64 13.30 36.49
C ALA A 207 22.41 14.11 37.79
N GLN A 208 21.26 13.96 38.45
CA GLN A 208 20.86 14.73 39.64
C GLN A 208 20.56 13.83 40.85
N GLN A 209 20.64 12.50 40.73
CA GLN A 209 20.30 11.57 41.82
C GLN A 209 21.20 11.74 43.06
N GLU A 210 22.47 12.10 42.87
CA GLU A 210 23.39 12.43 43.97
C GLU A 210 22.88 13.58 44.87
N VAL A 211 22.08 14.50 44.32
CA VAL A 211 21.49 15.61 45.08
C VAL A 211 20.51 15.06 46.11
N ALA A 212 19.63 14.13 45.72
CA ALA A 212 18.70 13.48 46.65
C ALA A 212 19.44 12.72 47.75
N THR A 213 20.50 11.96 47.41
CA THR A 213 21.34 11.29 48.40
C THR A 213 22.00 12.27 49.38
N SER A 214 22.47 13.43 48.90
CA SER A 214 23.02 14.48 49.76
C SER A 214 21.96 15.08 50.70
N LEU A 215 20.71 15.22 50.25
CA LEU A 215 19.60 15.66 51.10
C LEU A 215 19.25 14.61 52.17
N GLN A 216 19.23 13.31 51.83
CA GLN A 216 18.97 12.22 52.76
C GLN A 216 20.03 12.11 53.85
N GLN A 217 21.32 12.15 53.47
CA GLN A 217 22.43 12.19 54.43
C GLN A 217 22.30 13.36 55.40
N ARG A 218 21.84 14.51 54.91
CA ARG A 218 21.63 15.70 55.72
C ARG A 218 20.42 15.61 56.63
N LEU A 219 19.33 15.00 56.16
CA LEU A 219 18.18 14.69 57.00
C LEU A 219 18.56 13.75 58.14
N ALA A 220 19.39 12.73 57.87
CA ALA A 220 19.90 11.83 58.91
C ALA A 220 20.72 12.57 59.98
N LEU A 221 21.58 13.52 59.59
CA LEU A 221 22.31 14.38 60.54
C LEU A 221 21.36 15.26 61.38
N ILE A 222 20.37 15.91 60.76
CA ILE A 222 19.35 16.69 61.48
C ILE A 222 18.61 15.81 62.50
N LEU A 223 18.23 14.59 62.10
CA LEU A 223 17.57 13.62 62.98
C LEU A 223 18.48 13.10 64.10
N GLU A 224 19.81 13.13 63.95
CA GLU A 224 20.76 12.81 65.04
C GLU A 224 20.94 14.01 65.99
N GLU A 225 21.06 15.22 65.44
CA GLU A 225 21.27 16.47 66.20
C GLU A 225 20.03 16.88 67.03
N LEU A 226 18.81 16.54 66.60
CA LEU A 226 17.55 16.89 67.27
C LEU A 226 17.47 16.49 68.77
N ASP A 227 18.20 15.45 69.19
CA ASP A 227 18.19 14.98 70.58
C ASP A 227 19.28 15.63 71.47
N GLY A 228 20.23 16.38 70.88
CA GLY A 228 21.44 16.85 71.57
C GLY A 228 21.83 18.31 71.32
N ASP A 229 21.60 18.84 70.12
CA ASP A 229 21.86 20.24 69.75
C ASP A 229 20.77 20.74 68.78
N THR A 230 19.68 21.27 69.34
CA THR A 230 18.56 21.82 68.58
C THR A 230 18.95 23.05 67.75
N PHE A 231 20.05 23.74 68.09
CA PHE A 231 20.55 24.88 67.33
C PHE A 231 21.31 24.42 66.07
N ALA A 232 22.14 23.39 66.20
CA ALA A 232 22.76 22.71 65.04
C ALA A 232 21.67 22.18 64.10
N ALA A 233 20.71 21.41 64.64
CA ALA A 233 19.60 20.86 63.86
C ALA A 233 18.79 21.93 63.12
N ALA A 234 18.48 23.07 63.78
CA ALA A 234 17.78 24.20 63.15
C ALA A 234 18.61 24.86 62.03
N SER A 235 19.92 25.03 62.25
CA SER A 235 20.85 25.56 61.23
C SER A 235 20.90 24.62 60.02
N ASP A 236 21.04 23.31 60.25
CA ASP A 236 21.16 22.34 59.17
C ASP A 236 19.86 22.20 58.38
N LEU A 237 18.72 22.19 59.07
CA LEU A 237 17.38 22.19 58.49
C LEU A 237 17.13 23.44 57.61
N SER A 238 17.60 24.62 58.00
CA SER A 238 17.47 25.85 57.17
C SER A 238 18.13 25.73 55.80
N VAL A 239 19.28 25.06 55.72
CA VAL A 239 20.01 24.82 54.47
C VAL A 239 19.39 23.65 53.69
N LEU A 240 18.73 22.69 54.36
CA LEU A 240 17.94 21.65 53.70
C LEU A 240 16.75 22.30 52.97
N ALA A 241 16.01 23.19 53.65
CA ALA A 241 14.94 23.99 53.07
C ALA A 241 15.42 24.81 51.87
N LYS A 242 16.60 25.43 51.97
CA LYS A 242 17.20 26.20 50.87
C LYS A 242 17.53 25.33 49.66
N ARG A 243 18.15 24.17 49.85
CA ARG A 243 18.47 23.25 48.74
C ARG A 243 17.22 22.69 48.07
N LEU A 244 16.18 22.37 48.83
CA LEU A 244 14.88 21.95 48.26
C LEU A 244 14.26 23.04 47.39
N LEU A 245 14.37 24.32 47.79
CA LEU A 245 13.95 25.46 46.97
C LEU A 245 14.82 25.63 45.72
N GLU A 246 16.16 25.56 45.85
CA GLU A 246 17.10 25.64 44.73
C GLU A 246 16.83 24.55 43.67
N ILE A 247 16.40 23.35 44.09
CA ILE A 247 15.98 22.26 43.20
C ILE A 247 14.62 22.57 42.55
N GLU A 248 13.65 23.12 43.30
CA GLU A 248 12.35 23.49 42.72
C GLU A 248 12.51 24.57 41.65
N ASP A 249 13.30 25.60 41.94
CA ASP A 249 13.57 26.69 41.01
C ASP A 249 14.40 26.21 39.80
N ALA A 250 15.33 25.27 39.97
CA ALA A 250 16.12 24.72 38.86
C ALA A 250 15.31 23.78 37.93
N LEU A 251 14.26 23.14 38.42
CA LEU A 251 13.43 22.19 37.66
C LEU A 251 12.14 22.79 37.12
N PHE A 252 11.54 23.73 37.85
CA PHE A 252 10.20 24.28 37.59
C PHE A 252 10.17 25.81 37.55
N GLY A 253 11.29 26.48 37.81
CA GLY A 253 11.42 27.92 37.60
C GLY A 253 11.28 28.27 36.12
N ALA A 254 10.40 29.22 35.81
CA ALA A 254 10.31 29.77 34.47
C ALA A 254 11.57 30.62 34.16
N PRO A 255 12.06 30.60 32.90
CA PRO A 255 13.11 31.51 32.44
C PRO A 255 12.65 32.98 32.35
#